data_AF-A0A2M8RFQ5-F1
#
_entry.id   AF-A0A2M8RFQ5-F1
#
_cell.length_a   1.000
_cell.length_b   1.000
_cell.length_c   1.000
_cell.angle_alpha   90.00
_cell.angle_beta   90.00
_cell.angle_gamma   90.00
#
_symmetry.space_group_name_H-M   'P 1'
#
loop_
_entity.id
_entity.type
_entity.pdbx_description
1 polymer ?
#
loop_
_entity_poly.entity_id
_entity_poly.type
_entity_poly.pdbx_seq_one_letter_code
_entity_poly.pdbx_strand_id
1 'polypeptide(L)' 'MKPFIFIGAIALLATAPAHAQTLVDPNKVAPEYREAAEKRRAEQLRQRECALKADLEKVLPRDRTAFLNHCLETMAAKQ' A
#
# COMPACT_ATOMS: atom_id res chain seq x y z
N MET A 1 11.14 6.91 -38.31
CA MET A 1 10.07 6.06 -37.72
C MET A 1 10.64 4.95 -36.84
N LYS A 2 11.56 4.10 -37.33
CA LYS A 2 12.24 3.07 -36.51
C LYS A 2 12.90 3.57 -35.21
N PRO A 3 13.68 4.67 -35.19
CA PRO A 3 14.38 5.08 -33.97
C PRO A 3 13.43 5.55 -32.86
N PHE A 4 12.29 6.15 -33.21
CA PHE A 4 11.29 6.58 -32.24
C PHE A 4 10.65 5.41 -31.48
N ILE A 5 10.52 4.24 -32.13
CA ILE A 5 10.01 3.03 -31.49
C ILE A 5 11.03 2.51 -30.46
N PHE A 6 12.32 2.50 -30.80
CA PHE A 6 13.37 2.09 -29.88
C PHE A 6 13.50 3.02 -28.68
N ILE A 7 13.41 4.34 -28.89
CA ILE A 7 13.46 5.33 -27.82
C ILE A 7 12.25 5.17 -26.87
N GLY A 8 11.04 4.95 -27.42
CA GLY A 8 9.84 4.70 -26.61
C GLY A 8 9.92 3.42 -25.77
N ALA A 9 10.47 2.34 -26.32
CA ALA A 9 10.64 1.09 -25.58
C ALA A 9 11.61 1.24 -24.40
N ILE A 10 12.72 1.95 -24.57
CA ILE A 10 13.70 2.19 -23.50
C ILE A 10 13.08 3.04 -22.37
N ALA A 11 12.27 4.05 -22.72
CA ALA A 11 11.60 4.89 -21.74
C ALA A 11 10.59 4.10 -20.87
N LEU A 12 9.89 3.11 -21.44
CA LEU A 12 9.00 2.25 -20.66
C LEU A 12 9.73 1.33 -19.68
N LEU A 13 10.94 0.85 -20.01
CA LEU A 13 11.73 0.02 -19.08
C LEU A 13 12.34 0.84 -17.93
N ALA A 14 12.45 2.16 -18.07
CA ALA A 14 13.01 3.04 -17.05
C ALA A 14 12.00 3.42 -15.95
N THR A 15 10.72 3.02 -16.05
CA THR A 15 9.76 3.29 -14.98
C THR A 15 10.05 2.40 -13.79
N ALA A 16 10.55 2.99 -12.71
CA ALA A 16 10.77 2.27 -11.46
C ALA A 16 9.44 1.70 -10.95
N PRO A 17 9.42 0.44 -10.47
CA PRO A 17 8.23 -0.14 -9.87
C PRO A 17 7.77 0.71 -8.68
N ALA A 18 6.53 1.21 -8.73
CA ALA A 18 5.86 1.77 -7.58
C ALA A 18 5.56 0.63 -6.60
N HIS A 19 6.54 0.25 -5.79
CA HIS A 19 6.36 -0.76 -4.76
C HIS A 19 5.30 -0.28 -3.77
N ALA A 20 4.26 -1.10 -3.56
CA ALA A 20 3.40 -0.96 -2.40
C ALA A 20 4.28 -0.91 -1.15
N GLN A 21 4.05 0.08 -0.28
CA GLN A 21 4.93 0.34 0.87
C GLN A 21 5.19 -0.95 1.66
N THR A 22 6.48 -1.31 1.71
CA THR A 22 6.96 -2.41 2.52
C THR A 22 6.60 -2.13 3.97
N LEU A 23 6.21 -3.16 4.71
CA LEU A 23 5.83 -3.01 6.12
C LEU A 23 7.01 -2.37 6.84
N VAL A 24 6.79 -1.18 7.43
CA VAL A 24 7.87 -0.44 8.08
C VAL A 24 8.47 -1.30 9.18
N ASP A 25 9.74 -1.66 9.03
CA ASP A 25 10.50 -2.35 10.06
C ASP A 25 11.13 -1.30 10.98
N PRO A 26 10.64 -1.15 12.23
CA PRO A 26 11.11 -0.13 13.15
C PRO A 26 12.60 -0.30 13.53
N ASN A 27 13.20 -1.47 13.31
CA ASN A 27 14.62 -1.70 13.56
C ASN A 27 15.54 -1.15 12.46
N LYS A 28 15.00 -0.93 11.25
CA LYS A 28 15.73 -0.28 10.15
C LYS A 28 15.69 1.24 10.20
N VAL A 29 14.88 1.80 11.09
CA VAL A 29 14.75 3.23 11.28
C VAL A 29 15.65 3.65 12.45
N ALA A 30 16.31 4.81 12.32
CA ALA A 30 17.15 5.36 13.39
C ALA A 30 16.37 5.44 14.72
N PRO A 31 17.04 5.22 15.87
CA PRO A 31 16.37 5.07 17.16
C PRO A 31 15.46 6.24 17.54
N GLU A 32 15.78 7.46 17.07
CA GLU A 32 14.99 8.67 17.28
C GLU A 32 13.60 8.67 16.60
N TYR A 33 13.41 7.88 15.53
CA TYR A 33 12.14 7.82 14.78
C TYR A 33 11.40 6.48 14.96
N ARG A 34 11.82 5.65 15.93
CA ARG A 34 11.19 4.35 16.18
C ARG A 34 9.72 4.47 16.56
N GLU A 35 9.36 5.45 17.39
CA GLU A 35 7.96 5.69 17.75
C GLU A 35 7.09 6.07 16.54
N ALA A 36 7.65 6.86 15.61
CA ALA A 36 6.95 7.22 14.37
C ALA A 36 6.83 6.01 13.42
N ALA A 37 7.88 5.19 13.34
CA ALA A 37 7.90 3.96 12.55
C ALA A 37 6.88 2.93 13.05
N GLU A 38 6.74 2.79 14.37
CA GLU A 38 5.75 1.90 14.99
C GLU A 38 4.31 2.37 14.73
N LYS A 39 4.03 3.68 14.82
CA LYS A 39 2.71 4.25 14.46
C LYS A 39 2.36 3.96 13.00
N ARG A 40 3.32 4.18 12.08
CA ARG A 40 3.13 3.84 10.65
C ARG A 40 2.93 2.35 10.42
N ARG A 41 3.65 1.50 11.15
CA ARG A 41 3.49 0.05 11.07
C ARG A 41 2.08 -0.39 11.49
N ALA A 42 1.56 0.20 12.57
CA ALA A 42 0.20 -0.07 13.03
C ALA A 42 -0.85 0.37 11.99
N GLU A 43 -0.67 1.53 11.36
CA GLU A 43 -1.54 1.99 10.26
C GLU A 43 -1.48 1.06 9.04
N GLN A 44 -0.28 0.65 8.62
CA GLN A 44 -0.10 -0.26 7.48
C GLN A 44 -0.66 -1.66 7.76
N LEU A 45 -0.56 -2.16 9.00
CA LEU A 45 -1.17 -3.43 9.36
C LEU A 45 -2.69 -3.36 9.21
N ARG A 46 -3.34 -2.29 9.71
CA ARG A 46 -4.79 -2.11 9.61
C ARG A 46 -5.27 -2.07 8.17
N GLN A 47 -4.56 -1.33 7.31
CA GLN A 47 -4.88 -1.26 5.88
C GLN A 47 -4.73 -2.63 5.20
N ARG A 48 -3.66 -3.37 5.52
CA ARG A 48 -3.46 -4.73 5.00
C ARG A 48 -4.53 -5.69 5.48
N GLU A 49 -4.92 -5.64 6.75
CA GLU A 49 -5.99 -6.46 7.30
C GLU A 49 -7.33 -6.19 6.61
N CYS A 50 -7.67 -4.91 6.39
CA CYS A 50 -8.88 -4.55 5.64
C CYS A 50 -8.81 -4.98 4.17
N ALA A 51 -7.66 -4.87 3.52
CA ALA A 51 -7.46 -5.36 2.16
C ALA A 51 -7.63 -6.88 2.07
N LEU A 52 -7.07 -7.63 3.02
CA LEU A 52 -7.22 -9.09 3.10
C LEU A 52 -8.68 -9.49 3.31
N LYS A 53 -9.43 -8.78 4.18
CA LYS A 53 -10.87 -9.01 4.34
C LYS A 53 -11.65 -8.77 3.04
N ALA A 54 -11.34 -7.68 2.34
CA ALA A 54 -11.98 -7.38 1.05
C ALA A 54 -11.73 -8.48 0.01
N ASP A 55 -10.51 -9.03 0.00
CA ASP A 55 -10.12 -10.11 -0.91
C ASP A 55 -10.80 -11.45 -0.54
N LEU A 56 -10.91 -11.75 0.76
CA LEU A 56 -11.63 -12.93 1.27
C LEU A 56 -13.11 -12.88 0.95
N GLU A 57 -13.73 -11.71 1.08
CA GLU A 57 -15.15 -11.48 0.75
C GLU A 57 -15.38 -11.32 -0.75
N LYS A 58 -14.32 -11.35 -1.58
CA LYS A 58 -14.35 -11.18 -3.03
C LYS A 58 -15.14 -9.93 -3.44
N VAL A 59 -14.93 -8.84 -2.71
CA VAL A 59 -15.60 -7.56 -2.97
C VAL A 59 -15.27 -7.11 -4.39
N LEU A 60 -16.32 -6.78 -5.14
CA LEU A 60 -16.17 -6.29 -6.51
C LEU A 60 -15.30 -5.03 -6.53
N PRO A 61 -14.46 -4.82 -7.57
CA PRO A 61 -13.59 -3.64 -7.65
C PRO A 61 -14.32 -2.30 -7.49
N ARG A 62 -15.60 -2.26 -7.92
CA ARG A 62 -16.48 -1.11 -7.76
C ARG A 62 -16.76 -0.76 -6.29
N ASP A 63 -16.96 -1.77 -5.45
CA ASP A 63 -17.39 -1.62 -4.06
C ASP A 63 -16.22 -1.68 -3.07
N ARG A 64 -15.03 -2.06 -3.57
CA ARG A 64 -13.83 -2.27 -2.77
C ARG A 64 -13.43 -1.03 -1.97
N THR A 65 -13.52 0.17 -2.55
CA THR A 65 -13.19 1.41 -1.83
C THR A 65 -14.15 1.68 -0.68
N ALA A 66 -15.46 1.49 -0.90
CA ALA A 66 -16.47 1.67 0.14
C ALA A 66 -16.27 0.66 1.28
N PHE A 67 -16.00 -0.61 0.94
CA PHE A 67 -15.69 -1.65 1.90
C PHE A 67 -14.44 -1.33 2.73
N LEU A 68 -13.36 -0.89 2.08
CA LEU A 68 -12.12 -0.54 2.78
C LEU A 68 -12.31 0.63 3.74
N ASN A 69 -13.03 1.68 3.33
CA ASN A 69 -13.33 2.81 4.20
C ASN A 69 -14.13 2.37 5.43
N HIS A 70 -15.18 1.57 5.22
CA HIS A 70 -15.99 1.05 6.32
C HIS A 70 -15.17 0.14 7.26
N CYS A 71 -14.33 -0.73 6.71
CA CYS A 71 -13.43 -1.56 7.51
C CYS A 71 -12.45 -0.72 8.34
N LEU A 72 -11.87 0.33 7.77
CA LEU A 72 -10.96 1.21 8.48
C LEU A 72 -11.67 2.01 9.59
N GLU A 73 -12.87 2.51 9.32
CA GLU A 73 -13.71 3.21 10.29
C GLU A 73 -14.10 2.30 11.47
N THR A 74 -14.55 1.08 11.19
CA THR A 74 -14.90 0.10 12.24
C THR A 74 -13.70 -0.32 13.07
N MET A 75 -12.50 -0.44 12.47
CA MET A 75 -11.27 -0.71 13.20
C MET A 75 -10.77 0.48 14.02
N ALA A 76 -11.05 1.71 13.58
CA ALA A 76 -10.77 2.93 14.34
C ALA A 76 -11.73 3.09 15.53
N ALA A 77 -13.00 2.75 15.37
CA ALA A 77 -14.01 2.78 16.43
C ALA A 77 -13.84 1.69 17.50
N LYS A 78 -13.01 0.67 17.24
CA LYS A 78 -12.75 -0.46 18.15
C LYS A 78 -11.54 -0.23 19.07
N GLN A 79 -10.82 0.88 18.89
CA GLN A 79 -9.73 1.35 19.75
C GLN A 79 -10.24 2.34 20.79
#